data_AF-A0A4S0RFW1-F1
#
_entry.id   AF-A0A4S0RFW1-F1
#
_cell.length_a   1.000
_cell.length_b   1.000
_cell.length_c   1.000
_cell.angle_alpha   90.00
_cell.angle_beta   90.00
_cell.angle_gamma   90.00
#
_symmetry.space_group_name_H-M   'P 1'
#
loop_
_entity.id
_entity.type
_entity.pdbx_description
1 polymer ?
#
loop_
_entity_poly.entity_id
_entity_poly.type
_entity_poly.pdbx_seq_one_letter_code
_entity_poly.pdbx_strand_id
1 'polypeptide(L)'
;MSDVHFDIASLHAAYRDGVGVGDVVATIHTRIETADDPGIFIHLAARADLLAAAEALGPFDAIAKPLWGVPFAVKDNIDVAGMPTTAACAEYTYWP
;
A
#
# COMPACT_ATOMS: atom_id res chain seq x y z
N MET A 1 -2.14 -10.66 -13.61
CA MET A 1 -2.14 -10.21 -12.19
C MET A 1 -3.50 -10.25 -11.51
N SER A 2 -4.62 -10.23 -12.24
CA SER A 2 -5.97 -10.26 -11.66
C SER A 2 -6.20 -11.39 -10.64
N ASP A 3 -5.52 -12.53 -10.79
CA ASP A 3 -5.61 -13.70 -9.89
C ASP A 3 -4.69 -13.69 -8.67
N VAL A 4 -3.81 -12.70 -8.49
CA VAL A 4 -2.96 -12.67 -7.29
C VAL A 4 -3.79 -12.20 -6.09
N HIS A 5 -3.96 -13.10 -5.13
CA HIS A 5 -4.50 -12.76 -3.81
C HIS A 5 -3.49 -11.92 -3.03
N PHE A 6 -3.98 -10.91 -2.31
CA PHE A 6 -3.15 -9.95 -1.58
C PHE A 6 -2.96 -10.35 -0.12
N ASP A 7 -2.80 -11.66 0.12
CA ASP A 7 -2.27 -12.18 1.37
C ASP A 7 -0.74 -12.36 1.26
N ILE A 8 -0.08 -12.45 2.42
CA ILE A 8 1.39 -12.51 2.50
C ILE A 8 1.95 -13.72 1.73
N ALA A 9 1.32 -14.89 1.82
CA ALA A 9 1.84 -16.10 1.20
C ALA A 9 1.77 -16.02 -0.33
N SER A 10 0.64 -15.56 -0.87
CA SER A 10 0.42 -15.36 -2.30
C SER A 10 1.34 -14.29 -2.88
N LEU A 11 1.52 -13.16 -2.19
CA LEU A 11 2.43 -12.09 -2.62
C LEU A 11 3.89 -12.55 -2.59
N HIS A 12 4.32 -13.25 -1.54
CA HIS A 12 5.68 -13.81 -1.49
C HIS A 12 5.93 -14.84 -2.59
N ALA A 13 4.95 -15.66 -2.95
CA ALA A 13 5.05 -16.55 -4.10
C ALA A 13 5.21 -15.75 -5.41
N ALA A 14 4.34 -14.76 -5.63
CA ALA A 14 4.41 -13.88 -6.80
C ALA A 14 5.76 -13.16 -6.92
N TYR A 15 6.31 -12.64 -5.83
CA TYR A 15 7.62 -11.98 -5.82
C TYR A 15 8.77 -12.95 -6.10
N ARG A 16 8.71 -14.20 -5.61
CA ARG A 16 9.68 -15.26 -5.99
C ARG A 16 9.61 -15.60 -7.47
N ASP A 17 8.42 -15.56 -8.05
CA ASP A 17 8.18 -15.85 -9.47
C ASP A 17 8.47 -14.64 -10.39
N GLY A 18 8.96 -13.53 -9.82
CA GLY A 18 9.46 -12.37 -10.55
C GLY A 18 8.43 -11.26 -10.80
N VAL A 19 7.26 -11.32 -10.16
CA VAL A 19 6.32 -10.17 -10.19
C VAL A 19 6.97 -8.95 -9.54
N GLY A 20 6.88 -7.79 -10.17
CA GLY A 20 7.39 -6.55 -9.62
C GLY A 20 6.44 -5.98 -8.55
N VAL A 21 6.99 -5.43 -7.48
CA VAL A 21 6.20 -4.67 -6.49
C VAL A 21 5.49 -3.47 -7.12
N GLY A 22 6.07 -2.87 -8.18
CA GLY A 22 5.40 -1.81 -8.95
C GLY A 22 4.12 -2.29 -9.66
N ASP A 23 4.07 -3.56 -10.07
CA ASP A 23 2.88 -4.14 -10.68
C ASP A 23 1.78 -4.36 -9.63
N VAL A 24 2.17 -4.73 -8.41
CA VAL A 24 1.28 -4.80 -7.23
C VAL A 24 0.69 -3.42 -6.93
N VAL A 25 1.51 -2.37 -6.88
CA VAL A 25 1.03 -0.98 -6.71
C VAL A 25 0.03 -0.59 -7.81
N ALA A 26 0.31 -0.89 -9.08
CA ALA A 26 -0.62 -0.61 -10.18
C ALA A 26 -1.96 -1.35 -10.03
N THR A 27 -1.91 -2.61 -9.56
CA THR A 27 -3.11 -3.42 -9.29
C THR A 27 -3.93 -2.85 -8.13
N ILE A 28 -3.31 -2.31 -7.08
CA ILE A 28 -4.02 -1.66 -5.96
C ILE A 28 -4.84 -0.48 -6.48
N HIS A 29 -4.21 0.43 -7.22
CA HIS A 29 -4.90 1.60 -7.77
C HIS A 29 -6.07 1.18 -8.65
N THR A 30 -5.87 0.20 -9.54
CA THR A 30 -6.96 -0.33 -10.39
C THR A 30 -8.11 -0.88 -9.55
N ARG A 31 -7.82 -1.63 -8.47
CA ARG A 31 -8.85 -2.21 -7.58
C ARG A 31 -9.59 -1.13 -6.78
N ILE A 32 -8.89 -0.09 -6.32
CA ILE A 32 -9.50 1.04 -5.61
C ILE A 32 -10.42 1.82 -6.57
N GLU A 33 -9.94 2.13 -7.78
CA GLU A 33 -10.73 2.82 -8.81
C GLU A 33 -11.95 2.00 -9.23
N THR A 34 -11.82 0.67 -9.34
CA THR A 34 -12.94 -0.22 -9.68
C THR A 34 -13.98 -0.31 -8.55
N ALA A 35 -13.54 -0.24 -7.29
CA ALA A 35 -14.44 -0.26 -6.14
C ALA A 35 -15.31 0.99 -6.09
N ASP A 36 -14.77 2.14 -6.53
CA ASP A 36 -15.48 3.44 -6.64
C ASP A 36 -16.31 3.80 -5.40
N ASP A 37 -15.78 3.46 -4.22
CA ASP A 37 -16.43 3.70 -2.94
C ASP A 37 -15.67 4.78 -2.15
N PRO A 38 -16.21 6.01 -2.07
CA PRO A 38 -15.55 7.10 -1.35
C PRO A 38 -15.54 6.90 0.18
N GLY A 39 -16.27 5.90 0.71
CA GLY A 39 -16.32 5.59 2.14
C GLY A 39 -15.16 4.74 2.66
N ILE A 40 -14.30 4.20 1.79
CA ILE A 40 -13.20 3.31 2.20
C ILE A 40 -11.99 4.10 2.72
N PHE A 41 -11.63 5.22 2.08
CA PHE A 41 -10.39 5.95 2.35
C PHE A 41 -10.65 7.44 2.58
N ILE A 42 -10.06 7.99 3.66
CA ILE A 42 -10.00 9.43 3.91
C ILE A 42 -8.84 10.06 3.13
N HIS A 43 -7.70 9.38 3.08
CA HIS A 43 -6.51 9.81 2.36
C HIS A 43 -5.85 8.61 1.67
N LEU A 44 -5.40 8.82 0.44
CA LEU A 44 -4.66 7.83 -0.35
C LEU A 44 -3.28 8.38 -0.66
N ALA A 45 -2.25 7.54 -0.51
CA ALA A 45 -0.90 7.88 -0.95
C ALA A 45 -0.88 8.13 -2.46
N ALA A 46 -0.08 9.09 -2.91
CA ALA A 46 0.12 9.27 -4.33
C ALA A 46 0.84 8.05 -4.91
N ARG A 47 0.45 7.64 -6.12
CA ARG A 47 1.07 6.50 -6.82
C ARG A 47 2.59 6.64 -6.93
N ALA A 48 3.08 7.86 -7.16
CA ALA A 48 4.51 8.14 -7.26
C ALA A 48 5.25 7.86 -5.94
N ASP A 49 4.65 8.21 -4.80
CA ASP A 49 5.25 7.98 -3.49
C ASP A 49 5.32 6.49 -3.16
N LEU A 50 4.28 5.73 -3.52
CA LEU A 50 4.26 4.28 -3.38
C LEU A 50 5.33 3.60 -4.26
N LEU A 51 5.52 4.08 -5.49
CA LEU A 51 6.57 3.56 -6.37
C LEU A 51 7.98 3.88 -5.85
N ALA A 52 8.20 5.10 -5.35
CA ALA A 52 9.47 5.48 -4.73
C ALA A 52 9.77 4.64 -3.46
N ALA A 53 8.75 4.42 -2.62
CA ALA A 53 8.88 3.53 -1.45
C ALA A 53 9.17 2.08 -1.87
N ALA A 54 8.54 1.60 -2.95
CA ALA A 54 8.76 0.28 -3.50
C ALA A 54 10.20 0.11 -4.04
N GLU A 55 10.76 1.11 -4.72
CA GLU A 55 12.17 1.11 -5.15
C GLU A 55 13.12 1.05 -3.95
N ALA A 56 12.82 1.77 -2.88
CA ALA A 56 13.63 1.79 -1.66
C ALA A 56 13.64 0.46 -0.88
N LEU A 57 12.73 -0.48 -1.18
CA LEU A 57 12.70 -1.80 -0.55
C LEU A 57 13.96 -2.65 -0.88
N GLY A 58 14.62 -2.38 -2.01
CA GLY A 58 15.72 -3.20 -2.50
C GLY A 58 15.26 -4.60 -2.95
N PRO A 59 16.15 -5.59 -3.04
CA PRO A 59 15.77 -6.94 -3.48
C PRO A 59 14.79 -7.60 -2.50
N PHE A 60 13.95 -8.50 -3.03
CA PHE A 60 13.04 -9.31 -2.23
C PHE A 60 13.80 -10.19 -1.23
N ASP A 61 13.44 -10.08 0.04
CA ASP A 61 13.99 -10.90 1.14
C ASP A 61 12.90 -11.15 2.19
N ALA A 62 12.18 -12.26 2.04
CA ALA A 62 11.11 -12.63 2.97
C ALA A 62 11.60 -13.06 4.36
N ILE A 63 12.91 -13.35 4.53
CA ILE A 63 13.45 -13.76 5.84
C ILE A 63 13.78 -12.52 6.66
N ALA A 64 14.53 -11.57 6.09
CA ALA A 64 14.87 -10.33 6.78
C ALA A 64 13.69 -9.34 6.81
N LYS A 65 12.83 -9.36 5.79
CA LYS A 65 11.69 -8.46 5.63
C LYS A 65 10.42 -9.30 5.38
N PRO A 66 9.81 -9.89 6.42
CA PRO A 66 8.64 -10.77 6.26
C PRO A 66 7.37 -10.07 5.72
N LEU A 67 7.38 -8.74 5.60
CA LEU A 67 6.33 -7.93 5.00
C LEU A 67 6.82 -7.18 3.74
N TRP A 68 7.90 -7.67 3.10
CA TRP A 68 8.46 -7.04 1.91
C TRP A 68 7.38 -6.88 0.83
N GLY A 69 7.15 -5.64 0.39
CA GLY A 69 6.19 -5.32 -0.67
C GLY A 69 4.72 -5.65 -0.32
N VAL A 70 4.38 -5.94 0.93
CA VAL A 70 2.98 -6.22 1.32
C VAL A 70 2.25 -4.89 1.53
N PRO A 71 1.20 -4.58 0.75
CA PRO A 71 0.42 -3.37 0.96
C PRO A 71 -0.50 -3.51 2.17
N PHE A 72 -0.73 -2.41 2.87
CA PHE A 72 -1.67 -2.34 3.98
C PHE A 72 -2.30 -0.94 4.06
N ALA A 73 -3.45 -0.87 4.70
CA ALA A 73 -4.09 0.39 5.04
C ALA A 73 -3.85 0.70 6.53
N VAL A 74 -3.69 1.99 6.83
CA VAL A 74 -3.58 2.49 8.21
C VAL A 74 -4.85 3.26 8.52
N LYS A 75 -5.46 2.97 9.67
CA LYS A 75 -6.61 3.74 10.13
C LYS A 75 -6.15 5.17 10.41
N ASP A 76 -6.90 6.16 9.94
CA ASP A 76 -6.60 7.60 10.03
C ASP A 76 -6.66 8.18 11.47
N ASN A 77 -6.44 7.34 12.48
CA ASN A 77 -6.17 7.72 13.86
C ASN A 77 -4.79 7.22 14.33
N ILE A 78 -3.96 6.77 13.38
CA ILE A 78 -2.59 6.30 13.57
C ILE A 78 -1.72 7.08 12.58
N ASP A 79 -0.64 7.64 13.09
CA ASP A 79 0.25 8.49 12.31
C ASP A 79 1.00 7.73 11.22
N VAL A 80 1.02 8.33 10.03
CA VAL A 80 1.91 7.97 8.93
C VAL A 80 2.66 9.23 8.52
N ALA A 81 3.98 9.23 8.70
CA ALA A 81 4.81 10.39 8.36
C ALA A 81 4.61 10.79 6.89
N GLY A 82 4.37 12.09 6.64
CA GLY A 82 4.07 12.61 5.31
C GLY A 82 2.61 12.50 4.86
N MET A 83 1.69 12.04 5.72
CA MET A 83 0.24 12.06 5.50
C MET A 83 -0.46 12.82 6.64
N PRO A 84 -1.61 13.49 6.38
CA PRO A 84 -2.41 14.05 7.46
C PRO A 84 -3.05 12.94 8.30
N THR A 85 -3.14 13.16 9.61
CA THR A 85 -3.97 12.37 10.52
C THR A 85 -5.21 13.19 10.88
N THR A 86 -6.42 12.70 10.62
CA THR A 86 -7.66 13.47 10.85
C THR A 86 -8.61 12.87 11.89
N ALA A 87 -8.46 11.59 12.22
CA ALA A 87 -9.42 10.82 13.01
C ALA A 87 -10.87 10.97 12.51
N ALA A 88 -11.04 11.11 11.19
CA ALA A 88 -12.30 11.43 10.51
C ALA A 88 -12.96 12.77 10.93
N CYS A 89 -12.17 13.73 11.42
CA CYS A 89 -12.60 15.06 11.83
C CYS A 89 -11.71 16.13 11.17
N ALA A 90 -12.27 16.90 10.25
CA ALA A 90 -11.51 17.88 9.48
C ALA A 90 -10.80 18.92 10.38
N GLU A 91 -11.47 19.37 11.44
CA GLU A 91 -10.94 20.32 12.42
C GLU A 91 -9.84 19.73 13.32
N TYR A 92 -9.70 18.40 13.37
CA TYR A 92 -8.65 17.72 14.14
C TYR A 92 -7.37 17.48 13.32
N THR A 93 -7.38 17.78 12.02
CA THR A 93 -6.27 17.48 11.11
C THR A 93 -4.93 18.02 11.59
N TYR A 94 -3.91 17.16 11.65
CA TYR A 94 -2.51 17.54 11.84
C TYR A 94 -1.56 16.71 10.97
N TRP A 95 -0.28 17.09 10.94
CA TRP A 95 0.78 16.41 10.20
C TRP A 95 1.82 15.87 11.20
N PRO A 96 1.94 14.54 11.34
CA PRO A 96 2.92 13.90 12.23
C PRO A 96 4.35 13.93 11.69
#